data_AF-A0A6H2A4S6-F1
#
_entry.id   AF-A0A6H2A4S6-F1
#
_cell.length_a   1.000
_cell.length_b   1.000
_cell.length_c   1.000
_cell.angle_alpha   90.00
_cell.angle_beta   90.00
_cell.angle_gamma   90.00
#
_symmetry.space_group_name_H-M   'P 1'
#
loop_
_entity.id
_entity.type
_entity.pdbx_description
1 polymer ?
#
loop_
_entity_poly.entity_id
_entity_poly.type
_entity_poly.pdbx_seq_one_letter_code
_entity_poly.pdbx_strand_id
1 'polypeptide(L)'
;MPDLYVQEDYVNATTDARYGNSGEPQRAFTDNVGELFRRLQREYGRCVGKVYVGEGTPVGWVFQKKTEHTDCSETYLREVWVTLHEKLPERTVKYHYKEIGR
;
A
#
# COMPACT_ATOMS: atom_id res chain seq x y z
N MET A 1 -17.64 -3.82 14.00
CA MET A 1 -16.87 -4.34 12.86
C MET A 1 -15.48 -3.74 12.97
N PRO A 2 -14.40 -4.51 12.78
CA PRO A 2 -13.06 -3.95 12.81
C PRO A 2 -12.88 -2.97 11.64
N ASP A 3 -12.23 -1.83 11.89
CA ASP A 3 -11.90 -0.88 10.83
C ASP A 3 -10.85 -1.49 9.87
N LEU A 4 -11.01 -1.20 8.57
CA LEU A 4 -10.07 -1.64 7.53
C LEU A 4 -9.37 -0.41 6.94
N TYR A 5 -8.04 -0.46 6.89
CA TYR A 5 -7.21 0.58 6.31
C TYR A 5 -6.37 0.03 5.17
N VAL A 6 -6.05 0.87 4.20
CA VAL A 6 -5.25 0.53 3.01
C VAL A 6 -4.07 1.48 2.87
N GLN A 7 -2.94 0.95 2.43
CA GLN A 7 -1.78 1.72 2.01
C GLN A 7 -1.32 1.22 0.64
N GLU A 8 -0.96 2.15 -0.23
CA GLU A 8 -0.63 1.86 -1.63
C GLU A 8 0.81 2.28 -1.93
N ASP A 9 1.58 1.38 -2.54
CA ASP A 9 2.86 1.67 -3.15
C ASP A 9 2.77 1.50 -4.68
N TYR A 10 3.32 2.45 -5.41
CA TYR A 10 3.27 2.52 -6.87
C TYR A 10 4.63 2.17 -7.47
N VAL A 11 4.65 1.16 -8.34
CA VAL A 11 5.87 0.58 -8.91
C VAL A 11 5.78 0.54 -10.43
N ASN A 12 6.84 0.95 -11.10
CA ASN A 12 7.05 0.69 -12.52
C ASN A 12 7.73 -0.68 -12.65
N ALA A 13 6.95 -1.71 -12.96
CA ALA A 13 7.45 -3.08 -13.08
C ALA A 13 8.32 -3.29 -14.32
N THR A 14 8.29 -2.38 -15.30
CA THR A 14 9.20 -2.43 -16.46
C THR A 14 10.64 -2.12 -16.04
N THR A 15 10.82 -1.23 -15.08
CA THR A 15 12.15 -0.77 -14.62
C THR A 15 12.47 -1.18 -13.18
N ASP A 16 11.56 -1.92 -12.53
CA ASP A 16 11.62 -2.31 -11.12
C ASP A 16 11.83 -1.11 -10.16
N ALA A 17 11.18 0.02 -10.48
CA ALA A 17 11.37 1.27 -9.75
C ALA A 17 10.09 1.70 -9.01
N ARG A 18 10.18 1.94 -7.70
CA ARG A 18 9.10 2.58 -6.93
C ARG A 18 9.10 4.08 -7.18
N TYR A 19 7.93 4.66 -7.43
CA TYR A 19 7.82 6.09 -7.78
C TYR A 19 6.78 6.86 -6.97
N GLY A 20 6.04 6.20 -6.08
CA GLY A 20 5.10 6.88 -5.20
C GLY A 20 4.51 5.96 -4.14
N ASN A 21 3.93 6.55 -3.11
CA ASN A 21 3.11 5.86 -2.12
C ASN A 21 1.99 6.78 -1.61
N SER A 22 0.97 6.20 -0.99
CA SER A 22 -0.14 6.94 -0.38
C SER A 22 0.24 7.61 0.96
N GLY A 23 1.47 7.44 1.44
CA GLY A 23 1.90 7.86 2.77
C GLY A 23 1.31 6.98 3.87
N GLU A 24 0.64 7.61 4.83
CA GLU A 24 -0.03 6.92 5.95
C GLU A 24 -1.22 6.05 5.47
N PRO A 25 -1.53 4.93 6.14
CA PRO A 25 -2.71 4.13 5.80
C PRO A 25 -4.01 4.95 5.90
N GLN A 26 -4.87 4.77 4.91
CA GLN A 26 -6.15 5.48 4.80
C GLN A 26 -7.30 4.52 5.05
N ARG A 27 -8.40 5.02 5.66
CA ARG A 27 -9.58 4.17 5.90
C ARG A 27 -10.17 3.71 4.57
N ALA A 28 -10.38 2.41 4.42
CA ALA A 28 -11.03 1.85 3.24
C ALA A 28 -12.49 2.33 3.16
N PHE A 29 -13.04 2.38 1.94
CA PHE A 29 -14.45 2.76 1.73
C PHE A 29 -15.45 1.69 2.22
N THR A 30 -14.97 0.46 2.43
CA THR A 30 -15.74 -0.70 2.85
C THR A 30 -14.88 -1.57 3.78
N ASP A 31 -15.54 -2.20 4.74
CA ASP A 31 -14.95 -3.15 5.68
C ASP A 31 -14.93 -4.57 5.06
N ASN A 32 -15.60 -4.76 3.91
CA ASN A 32 -15.67 -6.02 3.19
C ASN A 32 -14.45 -6.19 2.28
N VAL A 33 -13.49 -6.99 2.74
CA VAL A 33 -12.24 -7.33 2.02
C VAL A 33 -12.51 -7.80 0.58
N GLY A 34 -13.56 -8.59 0.34
CA GLY A 34 -13.89 -9.10 -1.00
C GLY A 34 -14.51 -8.04 -1.92
N GLU A 35 -15.25 -7.09 -1.37
CA GLU A 35 -15.73 -5.91 -2.11
C GLU A 35 -14.56 -4.99 -2.46
N LEU A 36 -13.71 -4.69 -1.47
CA LEU A 36 -12.51 -3.88 -1.65
C LEU A 36 -11.61 -4.49 -2.74
N PHE A 37 -11.30 -5.78 -2.66
CA PHE A 37 -10.51 -6.48 -3.67
C PHE A 37 -11.06 -6.30 -5.08
N ARG A 38 -12.38 -6.53 -5.27
CA ARG A 38 -13.03 -6.39 -6.58
C ARG A 38 -12.99 -4.96 -7.10
N ARG A 39 -13.10 -3.97 -6.21
CA ARG A 39 -12.99 -2.56 -6.58
C ARG A 39 -11.58 -2.22 -7.05
N LEU A 40 -10.56 -2.59 -6.27
CA LEU A 40 -9.15 -2.35 -6.59
C LEU A 40 -8.71 -3.09 -7.85
N GLN A 41 -9.19 -4.33 -8.06
CA GLN A 41 -8.91 -5.08 -9.28
C GLN A 41 -9.45 -4.38 -10.54
N ARG A 42 -10.63 -3.75 -10.47
CA ARG A 42 -11.18 -2.98 -11.61
C ARG A 42 -10.34 -1.74 -11.89
N GLU A 43 -9.80 -1.11 -10.85
CA GLU A 43 -9.05 0.13 -10.95
C GLU A 43 -7.60 -0.10 -11.41
N TYR A 44 -6.89 -0.99 -10.70
CA TYR A 44 -5.46 -1.24 -10.84
C TYR A 44 -5.13 -2.46 -11.71
N GLY A 45 -6.13 -3.19 -12.19
CA GLY A 45 -5.97 -4.30 -13.13
C GLY A 45 -5.89 -5.67 -12.47
N ARG A 46 -5.26 -6.63 -13.16
CA ARG A 46 -5.24 -8.02 -12.72
C ARG A 46 -4.42 -8.17 -11.44
N CYS A 47 -4.85 -9.03 -10.53
CA CYS A 47 -4.04 -9.42 -9.38
C CYS A 47 -2.97 -10.40 -9.86
N VAL A 48 -1.69 -10.06 -9.69
CA VAL A 48 -0.54 -10.87 -10.10
C VAL A 48 0.20 -11.50 -8.92
N GLY A 49 -0.12 -11.09 -7.69
CA GLY A 49 0.54 -11.58 -6.50
C GLY A 49 -0.06 -11.06 -5.20
N LYS A 50 0.66 -11.31 -4.11
CA LYS A 50 0.31 -10.85 -2.76
C LYS A 50 1.47 -10.08 -2.16
N VAL A 51 1.17 -9.13 -1.28
CA VAL A 51 2.17 -8.47 -0.43
C VAL A 51 2.36 -9.34 0.81
N TYR A 52 3.61 -9.52 1.23
CA TYR A 52 3.98 -10.33 2.39
C TYR A 52 4.80 -9.52 3.38
N VAL A 53 4.64 -9.80 4.67
CA VAL A 53 5.46 -9.26 5.76
C VAL A 53 6.04 -10.37 6.62
N GLY A 54 7.19 -10.09 7.26
CA GLY A 54 7.86 -11.04 8.14
C GLY A 54 8.20 -12.36 7.44
N GLU A 55 7.84 -13.47 8.07
CA GLU A 55 8.12 -14.84 7.59
C GLU A 55 7.14 -15.33 6.50
N GLY A 56 6.52 -14.42 5.74
CA GLY A 56 5.64 -14.78 4.63
C GLY A 56 4.15 -14.72 4.96
N THR A 57 3.74 -13.88 5.91
CA THR A 57 2.31 -13.62 6.14
C THR A 57 1.76 -12.71 5.04
N PRO A 58 0.75 -13.14 4.26
CA PRO A 58 0.15 -12.29 3.24
C PRO A 58 -0.72 -11.21 3.89
N VAL A 59 -0.44 -9.96 3.57
CA VAL A 59 -1.15 -8.78 4.13
C VAL A 59 -1.78 -7.91 3.06
N GLY A 60 -1.78 -8.34 1.80
CA GLY A 60 -2.23 -7.50 0.71
C GLY A 60 -2.14 -8.14 -0.65
N TRP A 61 -2.28 -7.32 -1.68
CA TRP A 61 -2.35 -7.75 -3.07
C TRP A 61 -1.44 -6.91 -3.95
N VAL A 62 -0.91 -7.53 -5.00
CA VAL A 62 -0.19 -6.83 -6.07
C VAL A 62 -1.06 -6.84 -7.31
N PHE A 63 -1.48 -5.65 -7.74
CA PHE A 63 -2.24 -5.47 -8.97
C PHE A 63 -1.34 -4.93 -10.08
N GLN A 64 -1.58 -5.34 -11.32
CA GLN A 64 -0.79 -4.92 -12.47
C GLN A 64 -1.69 -4.49 -13.63
N LYS A 65 -1.38 -3.35 -14.24
CA LYS A 65 -2.05 -2.81 -15.42
C LYS A 65 -1.07 -2.06 -16.31
N LYS A 66 -1.19 -2.25 -17.63
CA LYS A 66 -0.49 -1.41 -18.60
C LYS A 66 -1.11 -0.02 -18.58
N THR A 67 -0.28 1.00 -18.39
CA THR A 67 -0.70 2.41 -18.35
C THR A 67 0.27 3.27 -19.15
N GLU A 68 -0.19 4.43 -19.61
CA GLU A 68 0.66 5.44 -20.25
C GLU A 68 1.37 6.28 -19.19
N HIS A 69 2.57 6.75 -19.53
CA HIS A 69 3.25 7.80 -18.78
C HIS A 69 2.43 9.10 -18.83
N THR A 70 2.56 9.94 -17.80
CA THR A 70 1.79 11.19 -17.73
C THR A 70 2.35 12.28 -18.65
N ASP A 71 3.62 12.17 -19.03
CA ASP A 71 4.41 13.15 -19.76
C ASP A 71 4.75 12.74 -21.20
N CYS A 72 4.49 11.48 -21.59
CA CYS A 72 4.71 10.98 -22.94
C CYS A 72 3.73 9.86 -23.31
N SER A 73 3.67 9.48 -24.59
CA SER A 73 2.80 8.40 -25.10
C SER A 73 3.36 7.00 -24.88
N GLU A 74 4.50 6.86 -24.17
CA GLU A 74 5.06 5.56 -23.86
C GLU A 74 4.23 4.85 -22.79
N THR A 75 4.21 3.53 -22.87
CA THR A 75 3.45 2.68 -21.93
C THR A 75 4.38 1.87 -21.07
N TYR A 76 4.02 1.68 -19.80
CA TYR A 76 4.73 0.84 -18.86
C TYR A 76 3.78 -0.11 -18.12
N LEU A 77 4.34 -1.15 -17.51
CA LEU A 77 3.61 -2.00 -16.59
C LEU A 77 3.61 -1.35 -15.22
N ARG A 78 2.47 -0.79 -14.83
CA ARG A 78 2.28 -0.27 -13.49
C ARG A 78 1.84 -1.39 -12.56
N GLU A 79 2.55 -1.53 -11.47
CA GLU A 79 2.11 -2.29 -10.31
C GLU A 79 1.66 -1.37 -9.20
N VAL A 80 0.60 -1.79 -8.51
CA VAL A 80 0.12 -1.16 -7.28
C VAL A 80 0.08 -2.23 -6.21
N TRP A 81 0.93 -2.05 -5.20
CA TRP A 81 1.04 -2.95 -4.07
C TRP A 81 0.14 -2.37 -2.97
N VAL A 82 -0.94 -3.07 -2.67
CA VAL A 82 -1.93 -2.63 -1.67
C VAL A 82 -1.74 -3.46 -0.41
N THR A 83 -1.38 -2.80 0.69
CA THR A 83 -1.26 -3.39 2.02
C THR A 83 -2.53 -3.08 2.82
N LEU A 84 -3.06 -4.08 3.52
CA LEU A 84 -4.21 -3.95 4.40
C LEU A 84 -3.77 -3.88 5.85
N HIS A 85 -4.42 -3.02 6.63
CA HIS A 85 -4.16 -2.86 8.05
C HIS A 85 -5.48 -2.90 8.82
N GLU A 86 -5.46 -3.56 9.98
CA GLU A 86 -6.58 -3.57 10.93
C GLU A 86 -6.68 -2.28 11.76
N LYS A 87 -5.58 -1.51 11.79
CA LYS A 87 -5.49 -0.23 12.51
C LYS A 87 -4.38 0.65 11.93
N LEU A 88 -4.46 1.94 12.23
CA LEU A 88 -3.38 2.89 11.95
C LEU A 88 -2.10 2.52 12.73
N PRO A 89 -0.91 2.85 12.20
CA PRO A 89 0.35 2.61 12.90
C PRO A 89 0.42 3.42 14.21
N GLU A 90 0.90 2.77 15.27
CA GLU A 90 1.16 3.41 16.56
C GLU A 90 2.65 3.75 16.67
N ARG A 91 2.99 5.01 16.95
CA ARG A 91 4.37 5.45 17.20
C ARG A 91 4.55 5.82 18.66
N THR A 92 5.40 5.08 19.38
CA THR A 92 5.81 5.45 20.75
C THR A 92 7.07 6.32 20.71
N VAL A 93 7.02 7.52 21.31
CA VAL A 93 8.20 8.37 21.52
C VAL A 93 8.72 8.13 22.94
N LYS A 94 9.97 7.71 23.06
CA LYS A 94 10.66 7.56 24.34
C LYS A 94 11.61 8.75 24.54
N TYR A 95 11.33 9.57 25.55
CA TYR A 95 12.20 10.69 25.91
C TYR A 95 13.31 10.23 26.85
N HIS A 96 14.52 10.73 26.61
CA HIS A 96 15.66 10.57 27.49
C HIS A 96 16.03 11.95 28.03
N TYR A 97 15.58 12.24 29.24
CA TYR A 97 15.85 13.51 29.89
C TYR A 97 17.21 13.50 30.58
N LYS A 98 17.92 14.62 30.52
CA LYS A 98 19.13 14.86 31.30
C LYS A 98 18.74 15.69 32.51
N GLU A 99 19.00 15.17 33.71
CA GLU A 99 18.83 15.94 34.94
C GLU A 99 19.85 17.09 34.98
N ILE A 100 19.37 18.29 35.26
CA ILE A 100 20.20 19.43 35.67
C ILE A 100 19.96 19.59 37.16
N GLY A 101 21.01 19.43 37.97
CA GLY A 101 20.92 19.37 39.43
C GLY A 101 20.21 20.57 40.06
N ARG A 102 19.77 20.39 41.32
CA ARG A 102 19.09 21.41 42.13
C ARG A 102 19.99 22.60 42.48
#